data_AF-A0A8B6LV81-F1
#
_entry.id   AF-A0A8B6LV81-F1
#
_cell.length_a   1.000
_cell.length_b   1.000
_cell.length_c   1.000
_cell.angle_alpha   90.00
_cell.angle_beta   90.00
_cell.angle_gamma   90.00
#
_symmetry.space_group_name_H-M   'P 1'
#
loop_
_entity.id
_entity.type
_entity.pdbx_description
1 polymer ?
#
loop_
_entity_poly.entity_id
_entity_poly.type
_entity_poly.pdbx_seq_one_letter_code
_entity_poly.pdbx_strand_id
1 'polypeptide(L)'
;MFIEHPSQVLNALFRDKPYQGANPKSAKFLFIGLDANYHAEVEDEPIFKKLREYHEDGVAFWRSHQRHHPFLLEQYPYRGDGRFYHSSFARIGFTPEHASQVAFIELLHIPTVGRSRLVRADLDDAHLSKLSDYVLDGDAEHVFVSKKVARLMHATKRFRWLEKRPLGQFGPLDILYRQETKTVYSHTHFSAYGKYEAQKVDEADAIRSLLRESSSKCV
;
A
#
# COMPACT_ATOMS: atom_id res chain seq x y z
N MET A 1 -19.17 -1.19 -6.34
CA MET A 1 -19.79 -0.25 -5.39
C MET A 1 -18.86 -0.03 -4.22
N PHE A 2 -18.52 1.23 -4.05
CA PHE A 2 -17.82 1.80 -2.90
C PHE A 2 -18.66 2.97 -2.39
N ILE A 3 -18.29 3.49 -1.23
CA ILE A 3 -18.87 4.70 -0.66
C ILE A 3 -17.70 5.68 -0.48
N GLU A 4 -17.74 6.81 -1.18
CA GLU A 4 -16.77 7.89 -0.97
C GLU A 4 -16.87 8.39 0.47
N HIS A 5 -15.72 8.72 1.05
CA HIS A 5 -15.67 9.18 2.43
C HIS A 5 -16.40 10.53 2.60
N PRO A 6 -17.18 10.77 3.68
CA PRO A 6 -17.91 12.03 3.84
C PRO A 6 -17.02 13.24 4.18
N SER A 7 -15.85 13.01 4.79
CA SER A 7 -14.90 14.08 5.15
C SER A 7 -14.38 14.85 3.93
N GLN A 8 -14.73 16.12 3.81
CA GLN A 8 -14.22 16.99 2.75
C GLN A 8 -12.71 17.19 2.85
N VAL A 9 -12.18 17.27 4.08
CA VAL A 9 -10.74 17.40 4.34
C VAL A 9 -9.98 16.18 3.84
N LEU A 10 -10.46 14.97 4.17
CA LEU A 10 -9.80 13.74 3.73
C LEU A 10 -9.85 13.58 2.21
N ASN A 11 -10.98 13.92 1.57
CA ASN A 11 -11.06 13.93 0.11
C ASN A 11 -10.10 14.93 -0.53
N ALA A 12 -9.96 16.13 0.06
CA ALA A 12 -9.01 17.13 -0.43
C ALA A 12 -7.56 16.63 -0.35
N LEU A 13 -7.20 15.97 0.75
CA LEU A 13 -5.89 15.35 0.95
C LEU A 13 -5.58 14.32 -0.13
N PHE A 14 -6.52 13.42 -0.43
CA PHE A 14 -6.33 12.38 -1.46
C PHE A 14 -6.36 12.93 -2.90
N ARG A 15 -7.12 14.00 -3.17
CA ARG A 15 -7.08 14.67 -4.48
C ARG A 15 -5.70 15.27 -4.78
N ASP A 16 -5.06 15.88 -3.79
CA ASP A 16 -3.73 16.45 -3.93
C ASP A 16 -2.63 15.37 -3.98
N LYS A 17 -2.76 14.39 -3.08
CA LYS A 17 -1.76 13.34 -2.86
C LYS A 17 -2.46 11.97 -2.70
N PRO A 18 -2.75 11.25 -3.80
CA PRO A 18 -3.52 10.00 -3.78
C PRO A 18 -2.66 8.79 -3.36
N TYR A 19 -1.77 8.98 -2.40
CA TYR A 19 -0.85 7.96 -1.89
C TYR A 19 -0.45 8.30 -0.45
N GLN A 20 0.09 7.31 0.26
CA GLN A 20 0.51 7.41 1.65
C GLN A 20 1.97 6.97 1.80
N GLY A 21 2.67 7.49 2.81
CA GLY A 21 4.10 7.25 3.01
C GLY A 21 4.98 8.11 2.08
N ALA A 22 6.04 7.51 1.52
CA ALA A 22 6.93 8.18 0.56
C ALA A 22 6.26 8.44 -0.80
N ASN A 23 6.92 9.24 -1.65
CA ASN A 23 6.49 9.44 -3.03
C ASN A 23 6.64 8.14 -3.84
N PRO A 24 5.57 7.59 -4.46
CA PRO A 24 5.63 6.36 -5.24
C PRO A 24 6.66 6.38 -6.38
N LYS A 25 6.96 7.56 -6.93
CA LYS A 25 7.94 7.70 -8.02
C LYS A 25 9.36 7.34 -7.57
N SER A 26 9.71 7.64 -6.33
CA SER A 26 11.08 7.49 -5.79
C SER A 26 11.19 6.43 -4.69
N ALA A 27 10.10 5.76 -4.33
CA ALA A 27 10.09 4.72 -3.33
C ALA A 27 10.67 3.42 -3.91
N LYS A 28 11.47 2.69 -3.13
CA LYS A 28 12.01 1.38 -3.53
C LYS A 28 11.00 0.24 -3.36
N PHE A 29 10.14 0.36 -2.36
CA PHE A 29 9.09 -0.60 -2.03
C PHE A 29 7.72 0.06 -2.24
N LEU A 30 6.95 -0.44 -3.19
CA LEU A 30 5.63 0.10 -3.53
C LEU A 30 4.55 -0.94 -3.24
N PHE A 31 3.61 -0.60 -2.36
CA PHE A 31 2.46 -1.43 -2.04
C PHE A 31 1.22 -0.88 -2.74
N ILE A 32 0.59 -1.70 -3.56
CA ILE A 32 -0.61 -1.30 -4.32
C ILE A 32 -1.83 -2.01 -3.73
N GLY A 33 -2.72 -1.22 -3.14
CA GLY A 33 -3.98 -1.70 -2.59
C GLY A 33 -5.20 -1.39 -3.48
N LEU A 34 -6.39 -1.59 -2.93
CA LEU A 34 -7.65 -1.31 -3.62
C LEU A 34 -8.14 0.12 -3.41
N ASP A 35 -8.21 0.53 -2.15
CA ASP A 35 -8.79 1.77 -1.67
C ASP A 35 -8.32 2.07 -0.24
N ALA A 36 -8.15 3.36 0.07
CA ALA A 36 -7.80 3.79 1.42
C ALA A 36 -9.08 3.93 2.24
N ASN A 37 -9.29 2.98 3.17
CA ASN A 37 -10.53 2.87 3.91
C ASN A 37 -10.43 3.46 5.32
N TYR A 38 -11.39 4.32 5.66
CA TYR A 38 -11.46 5.00 6.95
C TYR A 38 -12.84 4.82 7.59
N HIS A 39 -12.89 4.97 8.92
CA HIS A 39 -14.16 5.04 9.64
C HIS A 39 -14.92 6.32 9.25
N ALA A 40 -16.24 6.25 9.07
CA ALA A 40 -17.03 7.37 8.53
C ALA A 40 -16.90 8.68 9.33
N GLU A 41 -16.72 8.54 10.64
CA GLU A 41 -16.64 9.64 11.62
C GLU A 41 -15.18 9.96 12.00
N VAL A 42 -14.18 9.47 11.24
CA VAL A 42 -12.76 9.62 11.60
C VAL A 42 -12.35 11.08 11.77
N GLU A 43 -13.03 12.03 11.12
CA GLU A 43 -12.77 13.47 11.24
C GLU A 43 -13.05 14.03 12.64
N ASP A 44 -14.02 13.44 13.35
CA ASP A 44 -14.40 13.81 14.72
C ASP A 44 -13.53 13.10 15.77
N GLU A 45 -12.70 12.14 15.36
CA GLU A 45 -11.85 11.38 16.26
C GLU A 45 -10.52 12.12 16.57
N PRO A 46 -9.98 12.01 17.80
CA PRO A 46 -8.70 12.63 18.17
C PRO A 46 -7.52 12.23 17.27
N ILE A 47 -7.60 11.06 16.62
CA ILE A 47 -6.58 10.57 15.69
C ILE A 47 -6.52 11.37 14.38
N PHE A 48 -7.57 12.11 14.02
CA PHE A 48 -7.65 12.80 12.74
C PHE A 48 -6.51 13.79 12.51
N LYS A 49 -6.10 14.51 13.57
CA LYS A 49 -4.96 15.42 13.50
C LYS A 49 -3.68 14.68 13.09
N LYS A 50 -3.49 13.44 13.55
CA LYS A 50 -2.35 12.60 13.18
C LYS A 50 -2.48 12.00 11.79
N LEU A 51 -3.70 11.73 11.32
CA LEU A 51 -3.94 11.37 9.92
C LEU A 51 -3.57 12.49 8.97
N ARG A 52 -3.94 13.74 9.30
CA ARG A 52 -3.56 14.92 8.52
C ARG A 52 -2.04 15.09 8.47
N GLU A 53 -1.38 15.06 9.64
CA GLU A 53 0.08 15.12 9.74
C GLU A 53 0.77 14.05 8.89
N TYR A 54 0.28 12.81 8.95
CA TYR A 54 0.79 11.70 8.15
C TYR A 54 0.57 11.89 6.65
N HIS A 55 -0.57 12.46 6.23
CA HIS A 55 -0.84 12.68 4.82
C HIS A 55 0.01 13.80 4.24
N GLU A 56 0.20 14.88 5.00
CA GLU A 56 1.10 16.00 4.66
C GLU A 56 2.52 15.48 4.41
N ASP A 57 3.12 14.78 5.38
CA ASP A 57 4.44 14.16 5.23
C ASP A 57 4.56 12.83 6.00
N GLY A 58 4.26 11.73 5.29
CA GLY A 58 4.33 10.39 5.86
C GLY A 58 5.75 9.94 6.24
N VAL A 59 6.78 10.50 5.60
CA VAL A 59 8.18 10.19 5.88
C VAL A 59 8.60 10.85 7.19
N ALA A 60 8.33 12.16 7.33
CA ALA A 60 8.59 12.89 8.56
C ALA A 60 7.77 12.33 9.73
N PHE A 61 6.49 11.99 9.50
CA PHE A 61 5.64 11.36 10.50
C PHE A 61 6.25 10.06 11.03
N TRP A 62 6.66 9.16 10.14
CA TRP A 62 7.21 7.87 10.57
C TRP A 62 8.51 8.06 11.36
N ARG A 63 9.37 8.97 10.93
CA ARG A 63 10.61 9.30 11.65
C ARG A 63 10.37 9.88 13.03
N SER A 64 9.41 10.78 13.18
CA SER A 64 9.12 11.41 14.48
C SER A 64 8.37 10.49 15.44
N HIS A 65 7.47 9.65 14.94
CA HIS A 65 6.59 8.83 15.78
C HIS A 65 7.06 7.39 15.96
N GLN A 66 8.12 6.96 15.25
CA GLN A 66 8.63 5.59 15.27
C GLN A 66 7.59 4.52 14.86
N ARG A 67 6.51 4.96 14.17
CA ARG A 67 5.41 4.14 13.67
C ARG A 67 5.06 4.60 12.26
N HIS A 68 4.81 3.68 11.33
CA HIS A 68 4.57 4.05 9.92
C HIS A 68 3.19 4.63 9.65
N HIS A 69 2.24 4.46 10.57
CA HIS A 69 0.87 4.93 10.38
C HIS A 69 0.24 5.38 11.72
N PRO A 70 -0.60 6.45 11.72
CA PRO A 70 -1.30 6.93 12.91
C PRO A 70 -2.10 5.87 13.67
N PHE A 71 -2.66 4.88 12.97
CA PHE A 71 -3.45 3.79 13.59
C PHE A 71 -2.67 2.93 14.59
N LEU A 72 -1.34 3.04 14.59
CA LEU A 72 -0.44 2.34 15.52
C LEU A 72 -0.02 3.18 16.73
N LEU A 73 -0.44 4.44 16.81
CA LEU A 73 -0.18 5.27 17.99
C LEU A 73 -1.02 4.77 19.17
N GLU A 74 -0.39 4.55 20.32
CA GLU A 74 -1.04 3.99 21.51
C GLU A 74 -1.93 5.03 22.19
N GLN A 75 -1.52 6.30 22.15
CA GLN A 75 -2.26 7.43 22.69
C GLN A 75 -3.53 7.79 21.87
N TYR A 76 -3.71 7.18 20.70
CA TYR A 76 -4.88 7.36 19.83
C TYR A 76 -5.48 6.00 19.44
N PRO A 77 -6.29 5.37 20.31
CA PRO A 77 -6.84 4.06 20.04
C PRO A 77 -7.83 4.09 18.86
N TYR A 78 -7.36 3.69 17.69
CA TYR A 78 -8.19 3.52 16.50
C TYR A 78 -8.96 2.20 16.55
N ARG A 79 -10.28 2.26 16.36
CA ARG A 79 -11.18 1.10 16.43
C ARG A 79 -11.47 0.44 15.08
N GLY A 80 -11.02 1.03 13.98
CA GLY A 80 -11.23 0.49 12.65
C GLY A 80 -10.28 -0.66 12.28
N ASP A 81 -10.70 -1.46 11.29
CA ASP A 81 -9.95 -2.62 10.77
C ASP A 81 -8.55 -2.26 10.24
N GLY A 82 -8.31 -0.98 9.92
CA GLY A 82 -7.01 -0.47 9.49
C GLY A 82 -5.88 -0.79 10.48
N ARG A 83 -6.15 -0.81 11.80
CA ARG A 83 -5.12 -1.13 12.80
C ARG A 83 -4.52 -2.53 12.56
N PHE A 84 -5.35 -3.53 12.27
CA PHE A 84 -4.90 -4.90 12.01
C PHE A 84 -4.01 -4.99 10.76
N TYR A 85 -4.37 -4.26 9.70
CA TYR A 85 -3.55 -4.16 8.49
C TYR A 85 -2.15 -3.64 8.83
N HIS A 86 -2.06 -2.49 9.50
CA HIS A 86 -0.77 -1.87 9.81
C HIS A 86 0.03 -2.68 10.82
N SER A 87 -0.61 -3.34 11.80
CA SER A 87 0.10 -4.26 12.71
C SER A 87 0.70 -5.46 11.95
N SER A 88 -0.03 -6.03 11.00
CA SER A 88 0.48 -7.12 10.15
C SER A 88 1.61 -6.63 9.23
N PHE A 89 1.49 -5.44 8.64
CA PHE A 89 2.56 -4.83 7.84
C PHE A 89 3.83 -4.59 8.67
N ALA A 90 3.70 -4.08 9.90
CA ALA A 90 4.83 -3.78 10.77
C ALA A 90 5.70 -5.02 11.06
N ARG A 91 5.11 -6.23 10.97
CA ARG A 91 5.87 -7.49 11.07
C ARG A 91 6.99 -7.58 10.04
N ILE A 92 6.85 -7.00 8.84
CA ILE A 92 7.91 -7.05 7.82
C ILE A 92 9.22 -6.51 8.40
N GLY A 93 9.18 -5.53 9.29
CA GLY A 93 10.37 -5.01 9.97
C GLY A 93 10.97 -3.78 9.29
N PHE A 94 10.19 -3.06 8.47
CA PHE A 94 10.56 -1.71 8.09
C PHE A 94 10.62 -0.81 9.32
N THR A 95 11.59 0.07 9.34
CA THR A 95 11.89 1.01 10.43
C THR A 95 11.87 2.45 9.90
N PRO A 96 11.92 3.46 10.77
CA PRO A 96 12.01 4.86 10.36
C PRO A 96 13.11 5.21 9.34
N GLU A 97 14.22 4.47 9.35
CA GLU A 97 15.32 4.61 8.39
C GLU A 97 14.87 4.28 6.95
N HIS A 98 13.84 3.45 6.83
CA HIS A 98 13.23 3.04 5.56
C HIS A 98 12.07 3.95 5.13
N ALA A 99 11.70 4.96 5.92
CA ALA A 99 10.48 5.74 5.70
C ALA A 99 10.40 6.39 4.31
N SER A 100 11.53 6.84 3.75
CA SER A 100 11.59 7.43 2.41
C SER A 100 11.59 6.40 1.28
N GLN A 101 11.64 5.10 1.59
CA GLN A 101 11.74 4.01 0.64
C GLN A 101 10.42 3.25 0.45
N VAL A 102 9.41 3.51 1.30
CA VAL A 102 8.15 2.75 1.34
C VAL A 102 6.98 3.67 0.99
N ALA A 103 6.23 3.30 -0.04
CA ALA A 103 5.03 4.00 -0.47
C ALA A 103 3.82 3.06 -0.56
N PHE A 104 2.64 3.60 -0.32
CA PHE A 104 1.36 2.94 -0.48
C PHE A 104 0.50 3.74 -1.45
N ILE A 105 -0.10 3.08 -2.42
CA ILE A 105 -1.00 3.72 -3.39
C ILE A 105 -2.13 2.76 -3.72
N GLU A 106 -3.30 3.31 -4.02
CA GLU A 106 -4.51 2.52 -4.19
C GLU A 106 -4.99 2.57 -5.65
N LEU A 107 -5.67 1.53 -6.12
CA LEU A 107 -6.31 1.58 -7.46
C LEU A 107 -7.38 2.68 -7.52
N LEU A 108 -8.14 2.85 -6.44
CA LEU A 108 -9.07 3.96 -6.27
C LEU A 108 -8.35 5.12 -5.57
N HIS A 109 -8.26 6.26 -6.24
CA HIS A 109 -7.51 7.44 -5.78
C HIS A 109 -8.25 8.28 -4.71
N ILE A 110 -9.45 7.87 -4.31
CA ILE A 110 -10.28 8.56 -3.32
C ILE A 110 -10.48 7.69 -2.07
N PRO A 111 -10.61 8.31 -0.89
CA PRO A 111 -10.84 7.59 0.36
C PRO A 111 -12.26 7.06 0.42
N THR A 112 -12.46 5.93 1.11
CA THR A 112 -13.74 5.24 1.20
C THR A 112 -14.15 4.94 2.64
N VAL A 113 -15.41 4.54 2.81
CA VAL A 113 -15.96 3.99 4.05
C VAL A 113 -16.39 2.53 3.84
N GLY A 114 -16.02 1.66 4.78
CA GLY A 114 -16.44 0.26 4.79
C GLY A 114 -15.85 -0.59 3.65
N ARG A 115 -16.38 -1.79 3.42
CA ARG A 115 -15.77 -2.72 2.45
C ARG A 115 -16.13 -2.36 1.01
N SER A 116 -15.13 -2.03 0.20
CA SER A 116 -15.31 -1.77 -1.23
C SER A 116 -15.38 -3.03 -2.10
N ARG A 117 -16.32 -3.01 -3.05
CA ARG A 117 -16.44 -3.97 -4.15
C ARG A 117 -16.23 -3.26 -5.48
N LEU A 118 -14.99 -2.85 -5.72
CA LEU A 118 -14.62 -2.09 -6.91
C LEU A 118 -14.79 -2.92 -8.18
N VAL A 119 -15.28 -2.26 -9.23
CA VAL A 119 -15.29 -2.74 -10.61
C VAL A 119 -14.48 -1.79 -11.48
N ARG A 120 -14.16 -2.19 -12.72
CA ARG A 120 -13.39 -1.35 -13.65
C ARG A 120 -13.97 0.06 -13.81
N ALA A 121 -15.29 0.17 -13.89
CA ALA A 121 -15.97 1.44 -14.11
C ALA A 121 -15.85 2.42 -12.93
N ASP A 122 -15.43 1.94 -11.76
CA ASP A 122 -15.20 2.78 -10.57
C ASP A 122 -13.83 3.51 -10.64
N LEU A 123 -12.95 3.13 -11.59
CA LEU A 123 -11.56 3.57 -11.60
C LEU A 123 -11.30 4.67 -12.62
N ASP A 124 -10.48 5.65 -12.22
CA ASP A 124 -10.05 6.74 -13.08
C ASP A 124 -8.88 6.33 -13.98
N ASP A 125 -9.04 6.51 -15.29
CA ASP A 125 -8.04 6.07 -16.27
C ASP A 125 -6.72 6.85 -16.17
N ALA A 126 -6.76 8.15 -15.82
CA ALA A 126 -5.55 8.97 -15.71
C ALA A 126 -4.72 8.55 -14.50
N HIS A 127 -5.37 8.29 -13.36
CA HIS A 127 -4.73 7.73 -12.18
C HIS A 127 -4.13 6.35 -12.45
N LEU A 128 -4.83 5.46 -13.14
CA LEU A 128 -4.30 4.14 -13.48
C LEU A 128 -3.10 4.20 -14.42
N SER A 129 -3.09 5.12 -15.38
CA SER A 129 -1.92 5.40 -16.22
C SER A 129 -0.74 5.86 -15.37
N LYS A 130 -0.95 6.85 -14.48
CA LYS A 130 0.09 7.34 -13.56
C LYS A 130 0.64 6.23 -12.65
N LEU A 131 -0.23 5.35 -12.15
CA LEU A 131 0.17 4.19 -11.35
C LEU A 131 1.01 3.20 -12.16
N SER A 132 0.67 2.97 -13.43
CA SER A 132 1.51 2.16 -14.32
C SER A 132 2.89 2.79 -14.51
N ASP A 133 2.96 4.10 -14.67
CA ASP A 133 4.23 4.83 -14.84
C ASP A 133 5.07 4.76 -13.55
N TYR A 134 4.46 4.88 -12.37
CA TYR A 134 5.17 4.65 -11.09
C TYR A 134 5.77 3.26 -10.99
N VAL A 135 5.06 2.24 -11.49
CA VAL A 135 5.61 0.89 -11.52
C VAL A 135 6.72 0.78 -12.53
N LEU A 136 6.50 1.12 -13.80
CA LEU A 136 7.47 0.85 -14.88
C LEU A 136 8.66 1.81 -14.88
N ASP A 137 8.40 3.10 -14.72
CA ASP A 137 9.39 4.18 -14.92
C ASP A 137 9.84 4.82 -13.60
N GLY A 138 9.24 4.42 -12.47
CA GLY A 138 9.67 4.83 -11.14
C GLY A 138 10.79 3.97 -10.56
N ASP A 139 11.32 4.40 -9.42
CA ASP A 139 12.49 3.80 -8.76
C ASP A 139 12.16 2.50 -7.97
N ALA A 140 10.89 2.07 -7.96
CA ALA A 140 10.48 0.90 -7.21
C ALA A 140 11.18 -0.37 -7.70
N GLU A 141 12.00 -0.99 -6.84
CA GLU A 141 12.65 -2.28 -7.10
C GLU A 141 11.68 -3.43 -6.78
N HIS A 142 10.83 -3.24 -5.77
CA HIS A 142 9.88 -4.25 -5.30
C HIS A 142 8.46 -3.67 -5.22
N VAL A 143 7.54 -4.25 -5.98
CA VAL A 143 6.13 -3.84 -6.02
C VAL A 143 5.25 -4.99 -5.54
N PHE A 144 4.30 -4.72 -4.66
CA PHE A 144 3.43 -5.73 -4.05
C PHE A 144 1.97 -5.45 -4.38
N VAL A 145 1.31 -6.44 -4.98
CA VAL A 145 -0.13 -6.40 -5.31
C VAL A 145 -0.83 -7.61 -4.72
N SER A 146 -2.04 -7.44 -4.19
CA SER A 146 -2.84 -8.61 -3.82
C SER A 146 -3.49 -9.27 -5.03
N LYS A 147 -3.87 -10.55 -4.92
CA LYS A 147 -4.61 -11.26 -6.00
C LYS A 147 -5.88 -10.51 -6.45
N LYS A 148 -6.58 -9.83 -5.53
CA LYS A 148 -7.77 -9.04 -5.86
C LYS A 148 -7.41 -7.77 -6.65
N VAL A 149 -6.33 -7.09 -6.25
CA VAL A 149 -5.78 -5.92 -6.95
C VAL A 149 -5.33 -6.29 -8.37
N ALA A 150 -4.50 -7.33 -8.51
CA ALA A 150 -3.99 -7.79 -9.81
C ALA A 150 -5.12 -8.14 -10.79
N ARG A 151 -6.17 -8.84 -10.33
CA ARG A 151 -7.36 -9.13 -11.16
C ARG A 151 -8.02 -7.86 -11.70
N LEU A 152 -8.15 -6.84 -10.86
CA LEU A 152 -8.77 -5.58 -11.27
C LEU A 152 -7.84 -4.78 -12.20
N MET A 153 -6.52 -4.78 -11.94
CA MET A 153 -5.51 -4.23 -12.86
C MET A 153 -5.59 -4.87 -14.26
N HIS A 154 -5.74 -6.19 -14.36
CA HIS A 154 -5.91 -6.83 -15.67
C HIS A 154 -7.21 -6.42 -16.36
N ALA A 155 -8.30 -6.24 -15.61
CA ALA A 155 -9.60 -5.88 -16.16
C ALA A 155 -9.58 -4.48 -16.81
N THR A 156 -8.72 -3.56 -16.36
CA THR A 156 -8.63 -2.19 -16.90
C THR A 156 -7.92 -2.13 -18.25
N LYS A 157 -7.11 -3.15 -18.60
CA LYS A 157 -6.21 -3.17 -19.77
C LYS A 157 -5.14 -2.07 -19.78
N ARG A 158 -4.94 -1.36 -18.66
CA ARG A 158 -3.85 -0.37 -18.47
C ARG A 158 -2.53 -1.04 -18.08
N PHE A 159 -2.62 -2.19 -17.41
CA PHE A 159 -1.47 -2.96 -16.93
C PHE A 159 -1.20 -4.19 -17.82
N ARG A 160 -1.04 -3.99 -19.13
CA ARG A 160 -0.87 -5.10 -20.10
C ARG A 160 0.44 -5.86 -19.91
N TRP A 161 1.41 -5.22 -19.28
CA TRP A 161 2.71 -5.78 -18.92
C TRP A 161 2.63 -6.71 -17.70
N LEU A 162 1.55 -6.68 -16.91
CA LEU A 162 1.39 -7.53 -15.74
C LEU A 162 0.88 -8.92 -16.18
N GLU A 163 1.58 -9.97 -15.76
CA GLU A 163 1.23 -11.34 -16.14
C GLU A 163 0.06 -11.89 -15.34
N LYS A 164 -0.82 -12.64 -16.02
CA LYS A 164 -1.96 -13.31 -15.38
C LYS A 164 -1.55 -14.58 -14.63
N ARG A 165 -0.41 -15.16 -14.99
CA ARG A 165 0.15 -16.36 -14.39
C ARG A 165 1.55 -16.00 -13.84
N PRO A 166 1.94 -16.56 -12.69
CA PRO A 166 3.28 -16.32 -12.17
C PRO A 166 4.36 -16.72 -13.17
N LEU A 167 5.36 -15.85 -13.35
CA LEU A 167 6.59 -16.12 -14.11
C LEU A 167 7.58 -16.98 -13.31
N GLY A 168 7.40 -17.06 -12.00
CA GLY A 168 8.25 -17.77 -11.06
C GLY A 168 7.86 -17.41 -9.63
N GLN A 169 8.72 -17.75 -8.67
CA GLN A 169 8.51 -17.45 -7.25
C GLN A 169 9.77 -16.90 -6.59
N PHE A 170 9.58 -16.10 -5.54
CA PHE A 170 10.60 -15.73 -4.57
C PHE A 170 10.10 -16.16 -3.18
N GLY A 171 10.58 -17.32 -2.71
CA GLY A 171 9.98 -17.99 -1.55
C GLY A 171 8.47 -18.19 -1.75
N PRO A 172 7.61 -17.72 -0.84
CA PRO A 172 6.15 -17.83 -0.96
C PRO A 172 5.50 -16.78 -1.89
N LEU A 173 6.26 -15.82 -2.43
CA LEU A 173 5.73 -14.75 -3.28
C LEU A 173 5.75 -15.16 -4.77
N ASP A 174 4.59 -15.19 -5.41
CA ASP A 174 4.49 -15.35 -6.86
C ASP A 174 4.97 -14.09 -7.58
N ILE A 175 5.77 -14.24 -8.64
CA ILE A 175 6.28 -13.12 -9.45
C ILE A 175 5.36 -12.90 -10.65
N LEU A 176 4.77 -11.71 -10.76
CA LEU A 176 3.84 -11.33 -11.84
C LEU A 176 4.48 -10.45 -12.92
N TYR A 177 5.66 -9.90 -12.66
CA TYR A 177 6.44 -9.13 -13.61
C TYR A 177 7.88 -9.07 -13.13
N ARG A 178 8.84 -9.10 -14.07
CA ARG A 178 10.26 -8.92 -13.77
C ARG A 178 10.97 -8.21 -14.92
N GLN A 179 11.76 -7.21 -14.56
CA GLN A 179 12.76 -6.55 -15.38
C GLN A 179 14.01 -6.35 -14.50
N GLU A 180 15.21 -6.19 -15.08
CA GLU A 180 16.53 -6.21 -14.41
C GLU A 180 16.56 -5.86 -12.90
N THR A 181 16.05 -4.68 -12.52
CA THR A 181 16.05 -4.17 -11.14
C THR A 181 14.67 -4.17 -10.46
N LYS A 182 13.63 -4.65 -11.14
CA LYS A 182 12.24 -4.45 -10.77
C LYS A 182 11.45 -5.75 -10.79
N THR A 183 10.78 -6.06 -9.69
CA THR A 183 9.93 -7.24 -9.58
C THR A 183 8.58 -6.87 -8.98
N VAL A 184 7.50 -7.32 -9.61
CA VAL A 184 6.13 -7.23 -9.07
C VAL A 184 5.74 -8.58 -8.51
N TYR A 185 5.38 -8.59 -7.24
CA TYR A 185 5.02 -9.77 -6.48
C TYR A 185 3.52 -9.78 -6.18
N SER A 186 2.90 -10.95 -6.29
CA SER A 186 1.61 -11.20 -5.66
C SER A 186 1.82 -11.52 -4.19
N HIS A 187 1.05 -10.89 -3.32
CA HIS A 187 1.01 -11.22 -1.89
C HIS A 187 -0.43 -11.37 -1.37
N THR A 188 -0.54 -11.92 -0.18
CA THR A 188 -1.73 -12.00 0.65
C THR A 188 -1.91 -10.67 1.35
N HIS A 189 -3.11 -10.10 1.22
CA HIS A 189 -3.45 -8.81 1.82
C HIS A 189 -3.18 -8.81 3.33
N PHE A 190 -2.62 -7.72 3.89
CA PHE A 190 -2.21 -7.71 5.29
C PHE A 190 -3.38 -7.76 6.29
N SER A 191 -4.61 -7.48 5.86
CA SER A 191 -5.82 -7.73 6.65
C SER A 191 -6.37 -9.16 6.55
N ALA A 192 -5.71 -10.07 5.83
CA ALA A 192 -6.13 -11.47 5.78
C ALA A 192 -5.89 -12.16 7.14
N TYR A 193 -6.78 -13.09 7.49
CA TYR A 193 -6.75 -13.87 8.73
C TYR A 193 -7.29 -15.29 8.51
N GLY A 194 -7.25 -16.12 9.56
CA GLY A 194 -7.74 -17.49 9.51
C GLY A 194 -6.86 -18.37 8.63
N LYS A 195 -7.44 -19.07 7.65
CA LYS A 195 -6.70 -20.01 6.80
C LYS A 195 -5.57 -19.39 5.95
N TYR A 196 -5.54 -18.06 5.82
CA TYR A 196 -4.49 -17.33 5.10
C TYR A 196 -3.41 -16.75 6.01
N GLU A 197 -3.52 -16.92 7.33
CA GLU A 197 -2.60 -16.31 8.31
C GLU A 197 -1.16 -16.82 8.12
N ALA A 198 -0.97 -18.13 8.00
CA ALA A 198 0.35 -18.74 7.80
C ALA A 198 1.02 -18.22 6.51
N GLN A 199 0.28 -18.20 5.41
CA GLN A 199 0.78 -17.67 4.14
C GLN A 199 1.16 -16.19 4.24
N LYS A 200 0.30 -15.34 4.85
CA LYS A 200 0.60 -13.93 5.07
C LYS A 200 1.87 -13.72 5.90
N VAL A 201 2.08 -14.58 6.91
CA VAL A 201 3.29 -14.57 7.74
C VAL A 201 4.53 -14.92 6.92
N ASP A 202 4.50 -16.02 6.17
CA ASP A 202 5.62 -16.47 5.35
C ASP A 202 5.99 -15.41 4.30
N GLU A 203 4.99 -14.81 3.65
CA GLU A 203 5.18 -13.73 2.69
C GLU A 203 5.77 -12.48 3.35
N ALA A 204 5.33 -12.09 4.54
CA ALA A 204 5.93 -10.96 5.26
C ALA A 204 7.41 -11.21 5.61
N ASP A 205 7.76 -12.44 5.98
CA ASP A 205 9.13 -12.84 6.26
C ASP A 205 9.98 -12.89 4.95
N ALA A 206 9.39 -13.23 3.81
CA ALA A 206 10.04 -13.11 2.51
C ALA A 206 10.28 -11.66 2.10
N ILE A 207 9.32 -10.75 2.30
CA ILE A 207 9.51 -9.31 2.06
C ILE A 207 10.63 -8.76 2.94
N ARG A 208 10.73 -9.22 4.20
CA ARG A 208 11.85 -8.84 5.09
C ARG A 208 13.21 -9.23 4.52
N SER A 209 13.32 -10.36 3.83
CA SER A 209 14.59 -10.78 3.23
C SER A 209 15.04 -9.83 2.12
N LEU A 210 14.10 -9.29 1.32
CA LEU A 210 14.40 -8.29 0.29
C LEU A 210 15.00 -7.00 0.89
N LEU A 211 14.50 -6.59 2.07
CA LEU A 211 15.04 -5.44 2.81
C LEU A 211 16.55 -5.59 3.09
N ARG A 212 16.97 -6.81 3.48
CA ARG A 212 18.37 -7.11 3.82
C ARG A 212 19.26 -7.08 2.58
N GLU A 213 18.77 -7.62 1.46
CA GLU A 213 19.49 -7.59 0.18
C GLU A 213 19.70 -6.17 -0.33
N SER A 214 18.70 -5.28 -0.16
CA SER A 214 18.82 -3.86 -0.50
C SER A 214 19.84 -3.13 0.38
N SER A 215 19.98 -3.50 1.66
CA SER A 215 20.98 -2.90 2.56
C SER A 215 22.42 -3.37 2.29
N SER A 216 22.61 -4.60 1.81
CA SER A 216 23.95 -5.14 1.51
C SER A 216 24.62 -4.55 0.27
N LYS A 217 23.89 -3.83 -0.58
CA LYS A 217 24.44 -3.13 -1.76
C LYS A 217 25.02 -1.75 -1.44
N CYS A 218 24.98 -1.30 -0.19
CA CYS A 218 25.46 0.03 0.25
C CYS A 218 26.73 -0.01 1.12
N VAL A 219 27.51 -1.10 1.08
CA VAL A 219 28.83 -1.21 1.75
C VAL A 219 29.93 -1.31 0.71
#